data_AF-A0A318JBN5-F1
#
_entry.id   AF-A0A318JBN5-F1
#
_cell.length_a   1.000
_cell.length_b   1.000
_cell.length_c   1.000
_cell.angle_alpha   90.00
_cell.angle_beta   90.00
_cell.angle_gamma   90.00
#
_symmetry.space_group_name_H-M   'P 1'
#
loop_
_entity.id
_entity.type
_entity.pdbx_description
1 polymer ?
#
loop_
_entity_poly.entity_id
_entity_poly.type
_entity_poly.pdbx_seq_one_letter_code
_entity_poly.pdbx_strand_id
1 'polypeptide(L)'
;MHVNFTSPQTRQGFDGITGLSGAIALYKCIDKEDKVSDKPKMNLAERRAVADYKESTFSKKLEDLHTAASFPVEVEVDWESIAVSGQQEFYAHDDYWTNIFFNPTAKALGEVTADAMGKEALTAELKSIKFHYDEATAPSMAFENGVKFEDGVLTINFKPFSNADYVDDRAKAIRTTLEAAL
;
A
#
# COMPACT_ATOMS: atom_id res chain seq x y z
N MET A 1 -16.79 -65.73 48.84
CA MET A 1 -16.22 -67.09 48.84
C MET A 1 -15.44 -67.24 47.54
N HIS A 2 -14.13 -67.44 47.66
CA HIS A 2 -13.17 -67.95 46.67
C HIS A 2 -13.04 -67.30 45.26
N VAL A 3 -11.96 -66.51 45.17
CA VAL A 3 -10.89 -66.40 44.15
C VAL A 3 -10.99 -67.22 42.84
N ASN A 4 -10.59 -66.61 41.72
CA ASN A 4 -9.30 -66.93 41.09
C ASN A 4 -8.84 -65.94 40.01
N PHE A 5 -7.58 -65.53 40.20
CA PHE A 5 -6.67 -64.87 39.27
C PHE A 5 -6.31 -65.79 38.10
N THR A 6 -6.03 -65.25 36.91
CA THR A 6 -4.68 -65.34 36.29
C THR A 6 -4.58 -64.50 35.02
N SER A 7 -3.60 -63.59 35.02
CA SER A 7 -2.90 -63.14 33.81
C SER A 7 -1.53 -63.82 33.80
N PRO A 8 -0.92 -64.02 32.62
CA PRO A 8 0.44 -63.51 32.49
C PRO A 8 0.69 -62.77 31.17
N GLN A 9 1.55 -61.75 31.29
CA GLN A 9 2.30 -61.13 30.21
C GLN A 9 3.26 -62.14 29.54
N THR A 10 3.64 -61.93 28.28
CA THR A 10 5.03 -61.61 27.86
C THR A 10 5.13 -61.42 26.33
N ARG A 11 5.95 -60.42 25.97
CA ARG A 11 6.43 -59.94 24.67
C ARG A 11 7.03 -61.04 23.77
N GLN A 12 6.92 -60.84 22.46
CA GLN A 12 8.08 -60.72 21.54
C GLN A 12 7.57 -60.27 20.16
N GLY A 13 8.14 -59.18 19.64
CA GLY A 13 7.95 -58.79 18.24
C GLY A 13 8.93 -59.53 17.33
N PHE A 14 8.58 -59.65 16.06
CA PHE A 14 9.42 -59.27 14.92
C PHE A 14 8.66 -59.47 13.61
N ASP A 15 8.77 -58.45 12.76
CA ASP A 15 8.80 -58.44 11.30
C ASP A 15 7.61 -58.86 10.43
N GLY A 16 7.30 -57.98 9.47
CA GLY A 16 6.73 -58.39 8.19
C GLY A 16 5.73 -57.42 7.56
N ILE A 17 6.13 -56.17 7.29
CA ILE A 17 5.35 -55.26 6.44
C ILE A 17 5.58 -55.64 4.98
N THR A 18 4.58 -56.22 4.31
CA THR A 18 4.44 -56.16 2.84
C THR A 18 2.95 -56.07 2.46
N GLY A 19 2.59 -55.00 1.73
CA GLY A 19 1.25 -54.85 1.14
C GLY A 19 0.70 -53.41 1.09
N LEU A 20 1.34 -52.52 0.31
CA LEU A 20 0.66 -51.36 -0.31
C LEU A 20 -0.53 -51.86 -1.17
N SER A 21 -1.62 -51.13 -1.44
CA SER A 21 -1.73 -49.71 -1.75
C SER A 21 -3.20 -49.28 -1.78
N GLY A 22 -3.46 -47.99 -1.49
CA GLY A 22 -4.51 -47.25 -2.19
C GLY A 22 -5.59 -46.56 -1.35
N ALA A 23 -5.23 -45.49 -0.63
CA ALA A 23 -6.02 -44.24 -0.51
C ALA A 23 -5.35 -43.28 0.49
N ILE A 24 -4.35 -42.52 0.03
CA ILE A 24 -3.79 -41.40 0.77
C ILE A 24 -4.70 -40.20 0.51
N ALA A 25 -5.48 -39.79 1.51
CA ALA A 25 -6.17 -38.51 1.52
C ALA A 25 -5.14 -37.39 1.75
N LEU A 26 -4.59 -36.88 0.65
CA LEU A 26 -3.77 -35.68 0.62
C LEU A 26 -4.69 -34.49 0.33
N TYR A 27 -5.04 -33.70 1.34
CA TYR A 27 -5.55 -32.34 1.15
C TYR A 27 -4.64 -31.37 1.90
N LYS A 28 -3.49 -31.09 1.28
CA LYS A 28 -2.71 -29.87 1.47
C LYS A 28 -2.52 -29.29 0.07
N CYS A 29 -3.17 -28.15 -0.16
CA CYS A 29 -2.77 -27.04 -1.03
C CYS A 29 -3.90 -26.01 -0.90
N ILE A 30 -3.87 -25.21 0.16
CA ILE A 30 -4.42 -23.86 0.07
C ILE A 30 -3.28 -23.07 -0.55
N ASP A 31 -3.22 -23.09 -1.87
CA ASP A 31 -2.47 -22.09 -2.60
C ASP A 31 -3.19 -20.76 -2.28
N LYS A 32 -2.53 -19.90 -1.51
CA LYS A 32 -2.90 -18.50 -1.48
C LYS A 32 -2.73 -18.03 -2.92
N GLU A 33 -3.84 -17.78 -3.60
CA GLU A 33 -3.82 -16.98 -4.82
C GLU A 33 -3.26 -15.62 -4.43
N ASP A 34 -1.94 -15.46 -4.60
CA ASP A 34 -1.36 -14.16 -4.85
C ASP A 34 -2.11 -13.63 -6.08
N LYS A 35 -3.02 -12.69 -5.85
CA LYS A 35 -3.62 -11.92 -6.93
C LYS A 35 -2.51 -11.12 -7.58
N VAL A 36 -1.83 -11.74 -8.55
CA VAL A 36 -0.99 -11.04 -9.51
C VAL A 36 -1.91 -10.02 -10.15
N SER A 37 -1.65 -8.75 -9.88
CA SER A 37 -2.28 -7.63 -10.57
C SER A 37 -2.21 -7.91 -12.07
N ASP A 38 -3.36 -8.16 -12.72
CA ASP A 38 -3.51 -8.41 -14.16
C ASP A 38 -3.19 -7.16 -15.01
N LYS A 39 -2.69 -6.09 -14.38
CA LYS A 39 -2.21 -4.91 -15.08
C LYS A 39 -0.93 -5.26 -15.84
N PRO A 40 -0.88 -5.04 -17.16
CA PRO A 40 0.35 -5.24 -17.92
C PRO A 40 1.45 -4.35 -17.34
N LYS A 41 2.60 -4.96 -17.09
CA LYS A 41 3.80 -4.24 -16.64
C LYS A 41 4.14 -3.13 -17.64
N MET A 42 4.58 -1.98 -17.13
CA MET A 42 4.91 -0.82 -17.96
C MET A 42 5.83 -1.16 -19.13
N ASN A 43 5.48 -0.66 -20.32
CA ASN A 43 6.30 -0.76 -21.52
C ASN A 43 7.56 0.13 -21.43
N LEU A 44 8.47 0.04 -22.42
CA LEU A 44 9.72 0.81 -22.39
C LEU A 44 9.50 2.33 -22.42
N ALA A 45 8.51 2.81 -23.18
CA ALA A 45 8.21 4.24 -23.28
C ALA A 45 7.66 4.78 -21.95
N GLU A 46 6.74 4.05 -21.32
CA GLU A 46 6.19 4.37 -19.99
C GLU A 46 7.27 4.39 -18.92
N ARG A 47 8.19 3.40 -18.91
CA ARG A 47 9.31 3.37 -17.97
C ARG A 47 10.26 4.55 -18.14
N ARG A 48 10.50 4.99 -19.38
CA ARG A 48 11.31 6.20 -19.67
C ARG A 48 10.61 7.46 -19.17
N ALA A 49 9.32 7.63 -19.47
CA ALA A 49 8.55 8.77 -19.00
C ALA A 49 8.50 8.85 -17.45
N VAL A 50 8.36 7.71 -16.76
CA VAL A 50 8.47 7.65 -15.30
C VAL A 50 9.86 8.06 -14.81
N ALA A 51 10.93 7.59 -15.46
CA ALA A 51 12.30 7.97 -15.08
C ALA A 51 12.53 9.48 -15.26
N ASP A 52 12.10 10.04 -16.39
CA ASP A 52 12.20 11.47 -16.67
C ASP A 52 11.42 12.30 -15.64
N TYR A 53 10.20 11.87 -15.28
CA TYR A 53 9.40 12.53 -14.23
C TYR A 53 10.10 12.48 -12.87
N LYS A 54 10.70 11.33 -12.51
CA LYS A 54 11.42 11.15 -11.25
C LYS A 54 12.59 12.14 -11.11
N GLU A 55 13.41 12.23 -12.15
CA GLU A 55 14.61 13.06 -12.15
C GLU A 55 14.28 14.56 -12.22
N SER A 56 13.21 14.93 -12.94
CA SER A 56 12.89 16.35 -13.16
C SER A 56 11.92 16.93 -12.14
N THR A 57 10.74 16.32 -11.99
CA THR A 57 9.58 16.92 -11.33
C THR A 57 9.41 16.36 -9.93
N PHE A 58 9.50 15.04 -9.78
CA PHE A 58 9.32 14.39 -8.48
C PHE A 58 10.39 14.81 -7.46
N SER A 59 11.66 15.01 -7.87
CA SER A 59 12.69 15.49 -6.95
C SER A 59 12.31 16.81 -6.27
N LYS A 60 11.72 17.75 -7.03
CA LYS A 60 11.23 19.02 -6.47
C LYS A 60 10.01 18.80 -5.59
N LYS A 61 9.10 17.92 -6.00
CA LYS A 61 7.91 17.58 -5.20
C LYS A 61 8.26 16.89 -3.88
N LEU A 62 9.33 16.10 -3.86
CA LEU A 62 9.85 15.49 -2.64
C LEU A 62 10.39 16.55 -1.67
N GLU A 63 11.12 17.55 -2.18
CA GLU A 63 11.55 18.70 -1.38
C GLU A 63 10.36 19.51 -0.85
N ASP A 64 9.32 19.72 -1.66
CA ASP A 64 8.08 20.39 -1.24
C ASP A 64 7.41 19.61 -0.08
N LEU A 65 7.34 18.28 -0.18
CA LEU A 65 6.79 17.42 0.88
C LEU A 65 7.60 17.48 2.17
N HIS A 66 8.94 17.40 2.09
CA HIS A 66 9.82 17.50 3.26
C HIS A 66 9.73 18.86 3.93
N THR A 67 9.67 19.92 3.13
CA THR A 67 9.52 21.30 3.62
C THR A 67 8.17 21.46 4.32
N ALA A 68 7.08 20.97 3.71
CA ALA A 68 5.74 21.05 4.27
C ALA A 68 5.59 20.20 5.55
N ALA A 69 6.20 19.02 5.62
CA ALA A 69 6.23 18.20 6.83
C ALA A 69 7.13 18.78 7.93
N SER A 70 8.03 19.72 7.60
CA SER A 70 9.11 20.20 8.49
C SER A 70 10.14 19.13 8.90
N PHE A 71 10.15 17.96 8.24
CA PHE A 71 11.13 16.89 8.43
C PHE A 71 11.21 15.98 7.17
N PRO A 72 12.30 15.23 6.97
CA PRO A 72 12.45 14.35 5.81
C PRO A 72 11.64 13.06 5.99
N VAL A 73 10.36 13.11 5.64
CA VAL A 73 9.47 11.93 5.65
C VAL A 73 9.83 10.93 4.55
N GLU A 74 9.71 9.63 4.83
CA GLU A 74 9.86 8.58 3.83
C GLU A 74 8.68 8.61 2.84
N VAL A 75 8.98 8.61 1.54
CA VAL A 75 7.96 8.68 0.49
C VAL A 75 8.09 7.49 -0.44
N GLU A 76 7.06 6.65 -0.44
CA GLU A 76 6.91 5.50 -1.32
C GLU A 76 5.89 5.83 -2.41
N VAL A 77 6.28 5.65 -3.67
CA VAL A 77 5.37 5.80 -4.81
C VAL A 77 5.36 4.50 -5.59
N ASP A 78 4.20 3.87 -5.69
CA ASP A 78 3.99 2.72 -6.56
C ASP A 78 3.74 3.20 -8.00
N TRP A 79 4.86 3.47 -8.69
CA TRP A 79 4.87 3.92 -10.08
C TRP A 79 4.18 2.96 -11.05
N GLU A 80 4.24 1.65 -10.80
CA GLU A 80 3.57 0.66 -11.64
C GLU A 80 2.05 0.78 -11.50
N SER A 81 1.54 1.03 -10.29
CA SER A 81 0.11 1.23 -10.04
C SER A 81 -0.43 2.54 -10.63
N ILE A 82 0.28 3.67 -10.51
CA ILE A 82 -0.22 4.99 -10.95
C ILE A 82 0.01 5.27 -12.45
N ALA A 83 0.89 4.51 -13.11
CA ALA A 83 1.15 4.60 -14.55
C ALA A 83 0.05 3.90 -15.35
N VAL A 84 -0.85 4.64 -16.00
CA VAL A 84 -1.93 4.06 -16.81
C VAL A 84 -1.42 3.77 -18.22
N SER A 85 -1.59 2.53 -18.69
CA SER A 85 -0.97 2.11 -19.94
C SER A 85 -1.42 2.95 -21.14
N GLY A 86 -0.45 3.29 -21.99
CA GLY A 86 -0.63 4.11 -23.18
C GLY A 86 -0.66 5.62 -22.93
N GLN A 87 -0.59 6.07 -21.67
CA GLN A 87 -0.72 7.49 -21.29
C GLN A 87 0.62 8.18 -20.95
N GLN A 88 1.74 7.59 -21.39
CA GLN A 88 3.09 8.09 -21.06
C GLN A 88 3.34 9.57 -21.39
N GLU A 89 2.64 10.13 -22.38
CA GLU A 89 2.77 11.53 -22.77
C GLU A 89 2.20 12.50 -21.74
N PHE A 90 1.23 12.06 -20.92
CA PHE A 90 0.58 12.88 -19.90
C PHE A 90 1.27 12.83 -18.54
N TYR A 91 2.17 11.87 -18.31
CA TYR A 91 2.81 11.65 -17.00
C TYR A 91 3.55 12.88 -16.46
N ALA A 92 4.11 13.70 -17.36
CA ALA A 92 4.80 14.93 -17.00
C ALA A 92 3.88 16.17 -16.92
N HIS A 93 2.59 16.03 -17.23
CA HIS A 93 1.64 17.12 -17.11
C HIS A 93 1.25 17.34 -15.64
N ASP A 94 1.10 18.61 -15.27
CA ASP A 94 0.73 18.96 -13.90
C ASP A 94 -0.65 18.41 -13.51
N ASP A 95 -1.56 18.28 -14.46
CA ASP A 95 -2.92 17.76 -14.27
C ASP A 95 -3.01 16.23 -14.14
N TYR A 96 -1.88 15.52 -14.24
CA TYR A 96 -1.82 14.07 -14.12
C TYR A 96 -1.37 13.64 -12.72
N TRP A 97 -0.08 13.54 -12.42
CA TRP A 97 0.34 13.12 -11.07
C TRP A 97 0.48 14.29 -10.10
N THR A 98 0.99 15.43 -10.56
CA THR A 98 1.39 16.55 -9.70
C THR A 98 0.22 17.11 -8.90
N ASN A 99 -0.86 17.49 -9.58
CA ASN A 99 -2.05 18.08 -8.96
C ASN A 99 -2.96 17.04 -8.29
N ILE A 100 -2.81 15.76 -8.62
CA ILE A 100 -3.60 14.70 -8.02
C ILE A 100 -3.00 14.21 -6.71
N PHE A 101 -1.69 14.01 -6.64
CA PHE A 101 -1.04 13.41 -5.46
C PHE A 101 -0.18 14.40 -4.70
N PHE A 102 0.80 15.01 -5.35
CA PHE A 102 1.90 15.64 -4.64
C PHE A 102 1.56 17.04 -4.12
N ASN A 103 1.00 17.91 -4.97
CA ASN A 103 0.55 19.25 -4.55
C ASN A 103 -0.50 19.22 -3.42
N PRO A 104 -1.57 18.41 -3.48
CA PRO A 104 -2.53 18.37 -2.38
C PRO A 104 -1.94 17.81 -1.09
N THR A 105 -1.01 16.85 -1.18
CA THR A 105 -0.33 16.30 0.01
C THR A 105 0.58 17.34 0.65
N ALA A 106 1.43 18.02 -0.13
CA ALA A 106 2.29 19.08 0.40
C ALA A 106 1.47 20.20 1.03
N LYS A 107 0.35 20.59 0.41
CA LYS A 107 -0.57 21.58 0.98
C LYS A 107 -1.15 21.12 2.32
N ALA A 108 -1.66 19.90 2.40
CA ALA A 108 -2.22 19.35 3.63
C ALA A 108 -1.18 19.28 4.76
N LEU A 109 0.03 18.80 4.48
CA LEU A 109 1.12 18.73 5.45
C LEU A 109 1.48 20.13 5.97
N GLY A 110 1.60 21.12 5.08
CA GLY A 110 1.90 22.50 5.46
C GLY A 110 0.79 23.15 6.31
N GLU A 111 -0.47 22.76 6.10
CA GLU A 111 -1.60 23.19 6.93
C GLU A 111 -1.56 22.53 8.32
N VAL A 112 -1.27 21.22 8.40
CA VAL A 112 -1.10 20.52 9.69
C VAL A 112 0.07 21.11 10.48
N THR A 113 1.18 21.41 9.82
CA THR A 113 2.38 21.95 10.47
C THR A 113 2.37 23.48 10.62
N ALA A 114 1.21 24.13 10.47
CA ALA A 114 1.13 25.59 10.58
C ALA A 114 1.50 26.12 11.98
N ASP A 115 1.31 25.30 13.02
CA ASP A 115 1.66 25.62 14.41
C ASP A 115 2.62 24.59 15.03
N ALA A 116 3.07 24.89 16.26
CA ALA A 116 4.02 24.03 16.97
C ALA A 116 3.42 22.67 17.36
N MET A 117 2.12 22.63 17.71
CA MET A 117 1.46 21.40 18.15
C MET A 117 1.32 20.42 16.98
N GLY A 118 0.86 20.89 15.82
CA GLY A 118 0.73 20.07 14.63
C GLY A 118 2.07 19.58 14.09
N LYS A 119 3.13 20.40 14.19
CA LYS A 119 4.51 19.96 13.88
C LYS A 119 4.97 18.81 14.78
N GLU A 120 4.78 18.96 16.09
CA GLU A 120 5.19 17.94 17.07
C GLU A 120 4.41 16.64 16.86
N ALA A 121 3.09 16.71 16.71
CA ALA A 121 2.25 15.55 16.51
C ALA A 121 2.57 14.81 15.19
N LEU A 122 2.69 15.56 14.08
CA LEU A 122 3.03 14.97 12.79
C LEU A 122 4.41 14.30 12.82
N THR A 123 5.42 14.94 13.41
CA THR A 123 6.79 14.38 13.51
C THR A 123 6.84 13.13 14.39
N ALA A 124 5.98 13.04 15.41
CA ALA A 124 5.95 11.89 16.31
C ALA A 124 5.31 10.65 15.67
N GLU A 125 4.25 10.84 14.88
CA GLU A 125 3.40 9.73 14.42
C GLU A 125 3.62 9.38 12.93
N LEU A 126 3.88 10.36 12.05
CA LEU A 126 4.04 10.10 10.61
C LEU A 126 5.45 9.55 10.31
N LYS A 127 5.48 8.31 9.83
CA LYS A 127 6.71 7.59 9.43
C LYS A 127 6.92 7.65 7.92
N SER A 128 5.86 7.36 7.16
CA SER A 128 5.94 7.33 5.70
C SER A 128 4.64 7.72 4.99
N ILE A 129 4.76 8.11 3.73
CA ILE A 129 3.65 8.42 2.82
C ILE A 129 3.71 7.46 1.65
N LYS A 130 2.61 6.77 1.38
CA LYS A 130 2.47 5.81 0.28
C LYS A 130 1.46 6.29 -0.74
N PHE A 131 1.91 6.46 -1.97
CA PHE A 131 1.07 6.78 -3.13
C PHE A 131 0.88 5.53 -3.98
N HIS A 132 -0.37 5.19 -4.26
CA HIS A 132 -0.70 4.12 -5.21
C HIS A 132 -2.02 4.42 -5.92
N TYR A 133 -2.35 3.58 -6.90
CA TYR A 133 -3.67 3.60 -7.54
C TYR A 133 -4.23 2.18 -7.65
N ASP A 134 -5.37 1.97 -7.02
CA ASP A 134 -6.22 0.80 -7.20
C ASP A 134 -7.59 1.26 -7.70
N GLU A 135 -7.90 0.94 -8.96
CA GLU A 135 -9.13 1.36 -9.63
C GLU A 135 -10.41 0.87 -8.92
N ALA A 136 -10.36 -0.27 -8.24
CA ALA A 136 -11.54 -0.83 -7.56
C ALA A 136 -11.93 -0.02 -6.31
N THR A 137 -10.98 0.69 -5.71
CA THR A 137 -11.16 1.35 -4.42
C THR A 137 -10.92 2.86 -4.47
N ALA A 138 -10.28 3.38 -5.53
CA ALA A 138 -10.04 4.80 -5.70
C ALA A 138 -11.36 5.57 -5.91
N PRO A 139 -11.67 6.59 -5.08
CA PRO A 139 -12.88 7.37 -5.23
C PRO A 139 -12.79 8.28 -6.46
N SER A 140 -13.93 8.49 -7.12
CA SER A 140 -14.01 9.48 -8.22
C SER A 140 -14.14 10.92 -7.71
N MET A 141 -14.76 11.14 -6.54
CA MET A 141 -14.96 12.48 -5.96
C MET A 141 -14.97 12.51 -4.42
N ALA A 142 -15.40 11.44 -3.74
CA ALA A 142 -15.35 11.34 -2.27
C ALA A 142 -13.92 11.07 -1.79
N PHE A 143 -13.04 12.07 -1.90
CA PHE A 143 -11.60 11.94 -1.71
C PHE A 143 -11.20 11.43 -0.33
N GLU A 144 -12.01 11.67 0.70
CA GLU A 144 -11.83 11.12 2.05
C GLU A 144 -11.72 9.58 2.05
N ASN A 145 -12.42 8.89 1.15
CA ASN A 145 -12.36 7.42 1.05
C ASN A 145 -11.07 6.92 0.39
N GLY A 146 -10.29 7.81 -0.22
CA GLY A 146 -9.00 7.53 -0.85
C GLY A 146 -7.82 7.84 0.05
N VAL A 147 -8.04 8.26 1.30
CA VAL A 147 -6.99 8.60 2.25
C VAL A 147 -7.12 7.77 3.51
N LYS A 148 -6.02 7.18 3.97
CA LYS A 148 -5.95 6.42 5.21
C LYS A 148 -4.68 6.77 5.98
N PHE A 149 -4.77 6.91 7.30
CA PHE A 149 -3.60 7.00 8.17
C PHE A 149 -3.71 5.95 9.26
N GLU A 150 -2.77 5.01 9.28
CA GLU A 150 -2.68 3.95 10.27
C GLU A 150 -1.22 3.54 10.49
N ASP A 151 -0.87 3.20 11.73
CA ASP A 151 0.48 2.74 12.12
C ASP A 151 1.64 3.67 11.71
N GLY A 152 1.33 4.96 11.49
CA GLY A 152 2.25 5.99 11.02
C GLY A 152 2.43 6.06 9.50
N VAL A 153 1.58 5.39 8.72
CA VAL A 153 1.64 5.38 7.26
C VAL A 153 0.43 6.12 6.68
N LEU A 154 0.69 7.23 5.98
CA LEU A 154 -0.32 7.94 5.20
C LEU A 154 -0.44 7.31 3.81
N THR A 155 -1.53 6.60 3.56
CA THR A 155 -1.82 5.96 2.26
C THR A 155 -2.78 6.81 1.44
N ILE A 156 -2.42 7.09 0.19
CA ILE A 156 -3.19 7.90 -0.76
C ILE A 156 -3.48 7.05 -2.01
N ASN A 157 -4.77 6.85 -2.28
CA ASN A 157 -5.30 6.12 -3.43
C ASN A 157 -6.27 7.00 -4.22
N PHE A 158 -5.73 7.82 -5.11
CA PHE A 158 -6.51 8.67 -6.01
C PHE A 158 -6.38 8.23 -7.46
N LYS A 159 -7.39 8.57 -8.25
CA LYS A 159 -7.38 8.31 -9.68
C LYS A 159 -6.46 9.32 -10.41
N PRO A 160 -5.37 8.87 -11.06
CA PRO A 160 -4.27 9.72 -11.54
C PRO A 160 -4.62 10.66 -12.70
N PHE A 161 -5.82 10.58 -13.28
CA PHE A 161 -6.17 11.24 -14.55
C PHE A 161 -7.55 11.90 -14.51
N SER A 162 -8.05 12.21 -13.31
CA SER A 162 -9.41 12.75 -13.15
C SER A 162 -9.45 13.90 -12.17
N ASN A 163 -10.23 14.93 -12.49
CA ASN A 163 -10.57 16.01 -11.57
C ASN A 163 -9.32 16.72 -11.01
N ALA A 164 -8.36 17.05 -11.88
CA ALA A 164 -7.08 17.67 -11.50
C ALA A 164 -7.21 19.00 -10.77
N ASP A 165 -8.27 19.76 -11.06
CA ASP A 165 -8.53 21.06 -10.43
C ASP A 165 -8.96 20.95 -8.95
N TYR A 166 -9.31 19.75 -8.48
CA TYR A 166 -9.76 19.49 -7.11
C TYR A 166 -8.57 19.30 -6.14
N VAL A 167 -7.56 20.15 -6.26
CA VAL A 167 -6.38 20.12 -5.38
C VAL A 167 -6.78 20.40 -3.94
N ASP A 168 -7.61 21.42 -3.73
CA ASP A 168 -8.01 21.84 -2.38
C ASP A 168 -8.89 20.81 -1.66
N ASP A 169 -9.79 20.14 -2.39
CA ASP A 169 -10.64 19.11 -1.80
C ASP A 169 -9.84 17.87 -1.38
N ARG A 170 -8.83 17.49 -2.18
CA ARG A 170 -7.89 16.41 -1.81
C ARG A 170 -7.02 16.81 -0.62
N ALA A 171 -6.50 18.04 -0.60
CA ALA A 171 -5.72 18.55 0.52
C ALA A 171 -6.55 18.55 1.81
N LYS A 172 -7.81 18.99 1.73
CA LYS A 172 -8.75 18.94 2.85
C LYS A 172 -9.00 17.52 3.35
N ALA A 173 -9.19 16.56 2.45
CA ALA A 173 -9.36 15.16 2.81
C ALA A 173 -8.12 14.62 3.55
N ILE A 174 -6.92 14.89 3.03
CA ILE A 174 -5.66 14.46 3.65
C ILE A 174 -5.48 15.08 5.03
N ARG A 175 -5.64 16.40 5.14
CA ARG A 175 -5.52 17.12 6.41
C ARG A 175 -6.49 16.57 7.46
N THR A 176 -7.76 16.42 7.10
CA THR A 176 -8.81 15.95 8.02
C THR A 176 -8.50 14.53 8.53
N THR A 177 -7.99 13.65 7.68
CA THR A 177 -7.59 12.29 8.09
C THR A 177 -6.40 12.31 9.06
N LEU A 178 -5.41 13.18 8.85
CA LEU A 178 -4.28 13.33 9.75
C LEU A 178 -4.72 13.93 11.10
N GLU A 179 -5.42 15.06 11.10
CA GLU A 179 -5.89 15.74 12.31
C GLU A 179 -6.81 14.86 13.19
N ALA A 180 -7.52 13.90 12.59
CA ALA A 180 -8.36 12.98 13.34
C ALA A 180 -7.58 11.86 14.06
N ALA A 181 -6.32 11.62 13.68
CA ALA A 181 -5.52 10.49 14.13
C ALA A 181 -4.24 10.89 14.89
N LEU A 182 -3.77 12.12 14.73
CA LEU A 182 -2.70 12.77 15.51
C LEU A 182 -3.23 13.25 16.88
#